data_AF-A0A934QBI9-F1
#
_entry.id   AF-A0A934QBI9-F1
#
_cell.length_a   1.000
_cell.length_b   1.000
_cell.length_c   1.000
_cell.angle_alpha   90.00
_cell.angle_beta   90.00
_cell.angle_gamma   90.00
#
_symmetry.space_group_name_H-M   'P 1'
#
loop_
_entity.id
_entity.type
_entity.pdbx_description
1 polymer ?
#
loop_
_entity_poly.entity_id
_entity_poly.type
_entity_poly.pdbx_seq_one_letter_code
_entity_poly.pdbx_strand_id
1 'polypeptide(L)'
;MTDALFLIGDIIMLTALAGAAVFAASYVAFFNWRSTSAGRSLLYFVLALIAWASQSVLARLNPDYMGREWVRIVVYVFIAATVWRLVATLWRSWGRPFEVTPRKPRPPSASRMPK
;
A
#
# COMPACT_ATOMS: atom_id res chain seq x y z
N MET A 1 5.43 -25.27 -24.22
CA MET A 1 5.46 -25.29 -22.73
C MET A 1 5.85 -23.92 -22.15
N THR A 2 6.78 -23.19 -22.77
CA THR A 2 7.19 -21.84 -22.38
C THR A 2 6.05 -20.82 -22.39
N ASP A 3 5.19 -20.83 -23.41
CA ASP A 3 4.14 -19.81 -23.58
C ASP A 3 3.05 -19.90 -22.50
N ALA A 4 2.72 -21.11 -22.06
CA ALA A 4 1.77 -21.34 -20.97
C ALA A 4 2.30 -20.80 -19.64
N LEU A 5 3.61 -20.95 -19.36
CA LEU A 5 4.23 -20.42 -18.15
C LEU A 5 4.25 -18.89 -18.14
N PHE A 6 4.50 -18.26 -19.30
CA PHE A 6 4.42 -16.80 -19.42
C PHE A 6 3.00 -16.29 -19.18
N LEU A 7 2.00 -16.93 -19.80
CA LEU A 7 0.59 -16.58 -19.63
C LEU A 7 0.14 -16.68 -18.16
N ILE A 8 0.51 -17.77 -17.47
CA ILE A 8 0.19 -17.97 -16.05
C ILE A 8 0.84 -16.87 -15.20
N GLY A 9 2.11 -16.54 -15.46
CA GLY A 9 2.80 -15.47 -14.77
C GLY A 9 2.12 -14.11 -14.94
N ASP A 10 1.66 -13.80 -16.16
CA ASP A 10 0.94 -12.56 -16.45
C ASP A 10 -0.42 -12.50 -15.75
N ILE A 11 -1.19 -13.59 -15.77
CA ILE A 11 -2.48 -13.67 -15.08
C ILE A 11 -2.28 -13.43 -13.58
N ILE A 12 -1.32 -14.11 -12.95
CA ILE A 12 -1.02 -13.93 -11.51
C ILE A 12 -0.64 -12.48 -11.22
N MET A 13 0.24 -11.88 -12.04
CA MET A 13 0.68 -10.50 -11.86
C MET A 13 -0.48 -9.51 -12.01
N LEU A 14 -1.33 -9.66 -13.03
CA LEU A 14 -2.47 -8.78 -13.28
C LEU A 14 -3.54 -8.92 -12.19
N THR A 15 -3.83 -10.13 -11.73
CA THR A 15 -4.75 -10.37 -10.61
C THR A 15 -4.21 -9.77 -9.32
N ALA A 16 -2.92 -9.92 -9.03
CA ALA A 16 -2.29 -9.31 -7.87
C ALA A 16 -2.33 -7.76 -7.94
N LEU A 17 -2.05 -7.18 -9.10
CA LEU A 17 -2.15 -5.73 -9.33
C LEU A 17 -3.59 -5.22 -9.13
N ALA A 18 -4.58 -5.90 -9.71
CA ALA A 18 -5.98 -5.55 -9.54
C ALA A 18 -6.42 -5.64 -8.07
N GLY A 19 -6.06 -6.72 -7.38
CA GLY A 19 -6.34 -6.89 -5.95
C GLY A 19 -5.67 -5.80 -5.09
N ALA A 20 -4.42 -5.47 -5.38
CA ALA A 20 -3.69 -4.41 -4.68
C ALA A 20 -4.32 -3.03 -4.92
N ALA A 21 -4.74 -2.72 -6.15
CA ALA A 21 -5.42 -1.48 -6.49
C ALA A 21 -6.78 -1.37 -5.78
N VAL A 22 -7.58 -2.44 -5.77
CA VAL A 22 -8.85 -2.51 -5.04
C VAL A 22 -8.63 -2.35 -3.55
N PHE A 23 -7.59 -2.98 -2.99
CA PHE A 23 -7.21 -2.78 -1.60
C PHE A 23 -6.86 -1.32 -1.34
N ALA A 24 -6.00 -0.69 -2.13
CA ALA A 24 -5.60 0.71 -1.93
C ALA A 24 -6.80 1.66 -2.05
N ALA A 25 -7.68 1.44 -3.04
CA ALA A 25 -8.89 2.24 -3.22
C ALA A 25 -9.88 2.08 -2.06
N SER A 26 -10.16 0.84 -1.64
CA SER A 26 -11.06 0.57 -0.51
C SER A 26 -10.49 1.06 0.82
N TYR A 27 -9.18 0.92 1.02
CA TYR A 27 -8.44 1.49 2.14
C TYR A 27 -8.59 3.01 2.17
N VAL A 28 -8.60 3.65 1.00
CA VAL A 28 -8.78 5.10 0.88
C VAL A 28 -10.22 5.54 1.13
N ALA A 29 -11.20 4.78 0.65
CA ALA A 29 -12.60 5.19 0.67
C ALA A 29 -13.36 4.81 1.95
N PHE A 30 -13.09 3.64 2.53
CA PHE A 30 -13.99 3.05 3.53
C PHE A 30 -13.36 2.86 4.91
N PHE A 31 -12.05 2.61 4.98
CA PHE A 31 -11.41 2.23 6.23
C PHE A 31 -10.56 3.34 6.83
N ASN A 32 -10.76 3.64 8.12
CA ASN A 32 -9.97 4.65 8.84
C ASN A 32 -8.63 4.12 9.37
N TRP A 33 -8.10 3.06 8.75
CA TRP A 33 -6.85 2.41 9.15
C TRP A 33 -5.64 3.34 9.03
N ARG A 34 -5.77 4.41 8.23
CA ARG A 34 -4.85 5.55 8.15
C ARG A 34 -4.56 6.21 9.49
N SER A 35 -5.46 6.08 10.46
CA SER A 35 -5.24 6.62 11.81
C SER A 35 -4.01 5.97 12.48
N THR A 36 -3.73 4.70 12.20
CA THR A 36 -2.63 3.95 12.81
C THR A 36 -1.33 4.01 12.00
N SER A 37 -0.19 3.97 12.69
CA SER A 37 1.13 3.92 12.04
C SER A 37 1.32 2.63 11.20
N ALA A 38 0.85 1.50 11.73
CA ALA A 38 0.88 0.21 11.04
C ALA A 38 0.07 0.26 9.73
N GLY A 39 -1.15 0.80 9.80
CA GLY A 39 -2.00 0.98 8.62
C GLY A 39 -1.34 1.84 7.54
N ARG A 40 -0.77 2.99 7.91
CA ARG A 40 -0.08 3.87 6.94
C ARG A 40 1.10 3.15 6.28
N SER A 41 1.89 2.42 7.05
CA SER A 41 3.06 1.69 6.54
C SER A 41 2.65 0.56 5.60
N LEU A 42 1.55 -0.15 5.91
CA LEU A 42 0.97 -1.14 5.00
C LEU A 42 0.47 -0.52 3.70
N LEU A 43 -0.21 0.63 3.77
CA LEU A 43 -0.66 1.33 2.56
C LEU A 43 0.52 1.73 1.66
N TYR A 44 1.58 2.31 2.22
CA TYR A 44 2.75 2.68 1.42
C TYR A 44 3.42 1.47 0.78
N PHE A 45 3.49 0.35 1.48
CA PHE A 45 4.00 -0.90 0.91
C PHE A 45 3.13 -1.39 -0.26
N VAL A 46 1.80 -1.40 -0.11
CA VAL A 46 0.90 -1.80 -1.20
C VAL A 46 1.00 -0.85 -2.40
N LEU A 47 1.12 0.46 -2.17
CA LEU A 47 1.35 1.43 -3.26
C LEU A 47 2.69 1.19 -3.98
N ALA A 48 3.75 0.83 -3.26
CA ALA A 48 5.04 0.47 -3.87
C ALA A 48 4.93 -0.81 -4.73
N LEU A 49 4.16 -1.80 -4.28
CA LEU A 49 3.88 -3.01 -5.05
C LEU A 49 3.06 -2.72 -6.32
N ILE A 50 2.05 -1.84 -6.23
CA ILE A 50 1.29 -1.38 -7.40
C ILE A 50 2.23 -0.72 -8.40
N ALA A 51 3.09 0.21 -7.95
CA ALA A 51 4.04 0.89 -8.83
C ALA A 51 4.98 -0.10 -9.54
N TRP A 52 5.47 -1.10 -8.82
CA TRP A 52 6.30 -2.16 -9.40
C TRP A 52 5.57 -3.05 -10.40
N ALA A 53 4.37 -3.50 -10.07
CA ALA A 53 3.58 -4.32 -10.99
C ALA A 53 3.17 -3.53 -12.24
N SER A 54 2.78 -2.27 -12.09
CA SER A 54 2.50 -1.37 -13.23
C SER A 54 3.74 -1.13 -14.10
N GLN A 55 4.91 -0.92 -13.49
CA GLN A 55 6.17 -0.80 -14.22
C GLN A 55 6.51 -2.09 -14.97
N SER A 56 6.27 -3.25 -14.37
CA SER A 56 6.50 -4.56 -14.99
C SER A 56 5.57 -4.81 -16.18
N VAL A 57 4.29 -4.45 -16.06
CA VAL A 57 3.32 -4.49 -17.17
C VAL A 57 3.77 -3.54 -18.29
N LEU A 58 4.13 -2.30 -17.96
CA LEU A 58 4.58 -1.31 -18.95
C LEU A 58 5.84 -1.76 -19.69
N ALA A 59 6.80 -2.35 -18.98
CA ALA A 59 8.03 -2.90 -19.57
C ALA A 59 7.79 -4.12 -20.47
N ARG A 60 6.67 -4.84 -20.32
CA ARG A 60 6.26 -5.90 -21.25
C ARG A 60 5.58 -5.32 -22.48
N LEU A 61 4.71 -4.33 -22.31
CA LEU A 61 3.98 -3.68 -23.42
C LEU A 61 4.89 -2.81 -24.30
N ASN A 62 5.94 -2.24 -23.70
CA ASN A 62 6.92 -1.42 -24.41
C ASN A 62 8.34 -1.77 -23.89
N PRO A 63 9.04 -2.74 -24.49
CA PRO A 63 10.34 -3.18 -23.99
C PRO A 63 11.42 -2.08 -23.98
N ASP A 64 11.33 -1.12 -24.91
CA ASP A 64 12.40 -0.18 -25.24
C ASP A 64 12.06 1.27 -24.85
N TYR A 65 11.11 1.50 -23.94
CA TYR A 65 10.81 2.88 -23.52
C TYR A 65 12.00 3.54 -22.81
N MET A 66 12.27 4.79 -23.19
CA MET A 66 13.36 5.57 -22.61
C MET A 66 13.20 5.71 -21.10
N GLY A 67 14.29 5.45 -20.36
CA GLY A 67 14.31 5.60 -18.91
C GLY A 67 13.78 4.39 -18.12
N ARG A 68 13.47 3.26 -18.77
CA ARG A 68 13.05 2.01 -18.11
C ARG A 68 13.91 1.62 -16.92
N GLU A 69 15.23 1.65 -17.09
CA GLU A 69 16.19 1.29 -16.05
C GLU A 69 16.15 2.26 -14.86
N TRP A 70 16.03 3.56 -15.12
CA TRP A 70 15.88 4.58 -14.08
C TRP A 70 14.58 4.40 -13.29
N VAL A 71 13.45 4.17 -13.98
CA VAL A 71 12.17 3.91 -13.33
C VAL A 71 12.26 2.65 -12.46
N ARG A 72 12.88 1.58 -12.96
CA ARG A 72 13.07 0.33 -12.21
C ARG A 72 13.89 0.55 -10.93
N ILE A 73 15.00 1.28 -11.01
CA ILE A 73 15.84 1.62 -9.84
C ILE A 73 15.02 2.39 -8.81
N VAL A 74 14.31 3.44 -9.24
CA VAL A 74 13.47 4.25 -8.35
C VAL A 74 12.41 3.40 -7.66
N VAL A 75 11.69 2.58 -8.42
CA VAL A 75 10.69 1.65 -7.89
C VAL A 75 11.29 0.69 -6.85
N TYR A 76 12.46 0.12 -7.11
CA TYR A 76 13.13 -0.78 -6.16
C TYR A 76 13.58 -0.07 -4.89
N VAL A 77 14.06 1.16 -4.99
CA VAL A 77 14.38 1.99 -3.82
C VAL A 77 13.12 2.26 -2.99
N PHE A 78 12.00 2.58 -3.63
CA PHE A 78 10.72 2.76 -2.93
C PHE A 78 10.22 1.48 -2.26
N ILE A 79 10.32 0.32 -2.91
CA ILE A 79 9.99 -0.97 -2.30
C ILE A 79 10.89 -1.21 -1.08
N ALA A 80 12.20 -1.06 -1.21
CA ALA A 80 13.13 -1.27 -0.11
C ALA A 80 12.82 -0.34 1.07
N ALA A 81 12.60 0.95 0.82
CA ALA A 81 12.26 1.92 1.84
C ALA A 81 10.93 1.60 2.56
N THR A 82 9.90 1.18 1.81
CA THR A 82 8.59 0.84 2.39
C THR A 82 8.61 -0.48 3.16
N VAL A 83 9.38 -1.47 2.72
CA VAL A 83 9.64 -2.72 3.47
C VAL A 83 10.35 -2.41 4.78
N TRP A 84 11.45 -1.65 4.76
CA TRP A 84 12.16 -1.28 5.99
C TRP A 84 11.28 -0.46 6.95
N ARG A 85 10.45 0.43 6.41
CA ARG A 85 9.46 1.16 7.21
C ARG A 85 8.43 0.23 7.86
N LEU A 86 7.93 -0.76 7.12
CA LEU A 86 7.00 -1.75 7.64
C LEU A 86 7.64 -2.56 8.77
N VAL A 87 8.86 -3.08 8.54
CA VAL A 87 9.65 -3.80 9.55
C VAL A 87 9.85 -2.95 10.80
N ALA A 88 10.31 -1.70 10.66
CA ALA A 88 10.53 -0.81 11.79
C ALA A 88 9.23 -0.49 12.55
N THR A 89 8.11 -0.40 11.84
CA THR A 89 6.79 -0.15 12.45
C THR A 89 6.33 -1.36 13.25
N LEU A 90 6.44 -2.56 12.68
CA LEU A 90 6.09 -3.80 13.36
C LEU A 90 7.00 -4.06 14.56
N TRP A 91 8.30 -3.84 14.41
CA TRP A 91 9.29 -3.99 15.49
C TRP A 91 8.99 -3.08 16.69
N ARG A 92 8.64 -1.80 16.44
CA ARG A 92 8.27 -0.86 17.50
C ARG A 92 6.94 -1.20 18.17
N SER A 93 6.03 -1.83 17.43
CA SER A 93 4.74 -2.29 17.94
C SER A 93 4.83 -3.67 18.61
N TRP A 94 5.96 -4.36 18.50
CA TRP A 94 6.15 -5.68 19.09
C TRP A 94 6.09 -5.61 20.61
N GLY A 95 5.16 -6.35 21.21
CA GLY A 95 4.97 -6.39 22.66
C GLY A 95 4.20 -5.22 23.29
N ARG A 96 3.69 -4.27 22.49
CA ARG A 96 2.77 -3.23 23.01
C ARG A 96 1.31 -3.65 22.76
N PRO A 97 0.42 -3.65 23.77
CA PRO A 97 -1.00 -3.86 23.54
C PRO A 97 -1.51 -2.79 22.57
N PHE A 98 -2.39 -3.18 21.64
CA PHE A 98 -3.02 -2.24 20.71
C PHE A 98 -3.88 -1.26 21.52
N GLU A 99 -3.31 -0.13 21.92
CA GLU A 99 -4.07 0.98 22.49
C GLU A 99 -4.98 1.53 21.40
N VAL A 100 -6.22 1.05 21.37
CA VAL A 100 -7.31 1.74 20.68
C VAL A 100 -7.54 3.02 21.46
N THR A 101 -6.86 4.11 21.09
CA THR A 101 -7.11 5.42 21.73
C THR A 101 -8.61 5.68 21.70
N PRO A 102 -9.29 5.73 22.86
CA PRO A 102 -10.72 5.99 22.90
C PRO A 102 -10.95 7.34 22.23
N ARG A 103 -11.81 7.38 21.22
CA ARG A 103 -12.20 8.63 20.58
C ARG A 103 -12.74 9.53 21.70
N LYS A 104 -12.03 10.61 22.05
CA LYS A 104 -12.49 11.54 23.10
C LYS A 104 -13.93 11.92 22.77
N PRO A 105 -14.91 11.71 23.68
CA PRO A 105 -16.28 12.11 23.43
C PRO A 105 -16.28 13.58 23.03
N ARG A 106 -16.92 13.88 21.89
CA ARG A 106 -17.03 15.25 21.39
C ARG A 106 -17.74 16.05 22.49
N PRO A 107 -17.17 17.17 22.98
CA PRO A 107 -17.84 17.96 24.00
C PRO A 107 -19.23 18.36 23.49
N PRO A 108 -20.26 18.36 24.36
CA PRO A 108 -21.59 18.75 23.96
C PRO A 108 -21.55 20.15 23.35
N SER A 109 -22.19 20.30 22.19
CA SER A 109 -22.37 21.59 21.53
C SER A 109 -22.86 22.63 22.55
N ALA A 110 -22.23 23.79 22.62
CA ALA A 110 -22.59 24.89 23.51
C ALA A 110 -24.08 25.31 23.37
N SER A 111 -24.74 24.95 22.26
CA SER A 111 -26.17 25.13 22.04
C SER A 111 -27.10 24.26 22.91
N ARG A 112 -26.58 23.33 23.73
CA ARG A 112 -27.37 22.48 24.64
C ARG A 112 -27.22 22.83 26.12
N MET A 113 -26.59 23.94 26.48
CA MET A 113 -26.56 24.36 27.88
C MET A 113 -27.90 25.01 28.25
N PRO A 114 -28.66 24.43 29.21
CA PRO A 114 -29.83 25.12 29.76
C PRO A 114 -29.37 26.42 30.43
N LYS A 115 -30.10 27.50 30.16
CA LYS A 115 -29.90 28.81 30.79
C LYS A 115 -30.29 28.78 32.25
#